data_AF-A0A0M1JW23-F1
#
_entry.id   AF-A0A0M1JW23-F1
#
_cell.length_a   1.000
_cell.length_b   1.000
_cell.length_c   1.000
_cell.angle_alpha   90.00
_cell.angle_beta   90.00
_cell.angle_gamma   90.00
#
_symmetry.space_group_name_H-M   'P 1'
#
loop_
_entity.id
_entity.type
_entity.pdbx_description
1 polymer ?
#
loop_
_entity_poly.entity_id
_entity_poly.type
_entity_poly.pdbx_seq_one_letter_code
_entity_poly.pdbx_strand_id
1 'polypeptide(L)'
;MNQNDKVIITAFIYALTRLDKKLPTTVLNQLGMIQDVADHARRLEMVASSYTDLARLYEEEYDRLLVDASDRRKGYLPTFDSSEYDRDLEKLAECICHSPNPVQAAKDAVNSSKNCRINQFFQHIFNPSHAN
;
A
#
# COMPACT_ATOMS: atom_id res chain seq x y z
N MET A 1 -1.97 -11.74 -8.71
CA MET A 1 -2.20 -11.05 -7.44
C MET A 1 -3.70 -10.96 -7.19
N ASN A 2 -4.17 -11.38 -6.01
CA ASN A 2 -5.60 -11.36 -5.68
C ASN A 2 -6.01 -10.00 -5.09
N GLN A 3 -7.32 -9.74 -4.97
CA GLN A 3 -7.81 -8.46 -4.41
C GLN A 3 -7.27 -8.20 -2.99
N ASN A 4 -7.15 -9.23 -2.16
CA ASN A 4 -6.60 -9.07 -0.81
C ASN A 4 -5.13 -8.64 -0.83
N ASP A 5 -4.32 -9.19 -1.73
CA ASP A 5 -2.90 -8.81 -1.87
C ASP A 5 -2.77 -7.34 -2.27
N LYS A 6 -3.65 -6.89 -3.17
CA LYS A 6 -3.74 -5.48 -3.56
C LYS A 6 -4.07 -4.59 -2.35
N VAL A 7 -5.05 -4.96 -1.54
CA VAL A 7 -5.41 -4.20 -0.32
C VAL A 7 -4.22 -4.14 0.65
N ILE A 8 -3.54 -5.26 0.89
CA ILE A 8 -2.38 -5.32 1.79
C ILE A 8 -1.26 -4.38 1.30
N ILE A 9 -0.89 -4.46 0.02
CA ILE A 9 0.18 -3.63 -0.56
C ILE A 9 -0.20 -2.14 -0.50
N THR A 10 -1.43 -1.81 -0.88
CA THR A 10 -1.98 -0.45 -0.83
C THR A 10 -1.97 0.11 0.59
N ALA A 11 -2.46 -0.64 1.58
CA ALA A 11 -2.46 -0.25 3.00
C ALA A 11 -1.04 -0.02 3.51
N PHE A 12 -0.12 -0.93 3.17
CA PHE A 12 1.28 -0.85 3.57
C PHE A 12 1.97 0.42 3.05
N ILE A 13 1.81 0.73 1.76
CA ILE A 13 2.39 1.94 1.16
C ILE A 13 1.88 3.20 1.86
N TYR A 14 0.58 3.25 2.18
CA TYR A 14 0.00 4.40 2.88
C TYR A 14 0.48 4.53 4.32
N ALA A 15 0.55 3.40 5.04
CA ALA A 15 1.10 3.37 6.39
C ALA A 15 2.53 3.94 6.41
N LEU A 16 3.36 3.61 5.40
CA LEU A 16 4.68 4.22 5.23
C LEU A 16 4.62 5.73 4.97
N THR A 17 3.66 6.22 4.19
CA THR A 17 3.51 7.68 3.97
C THR A 17 3.11 8.43 5.23
N ARG A 18 2.28 7.82 6.08
CA ARG A 18 1.83 8.39 7.37
C ARG A 18 2.87 8.22 8.46
N LEU A 19 3.84 7.33 8.28
CA LEU A 19 4.93 7.14 9.21
C LEU A 19 5.86 8.37 9.15
N ASP A 20 5.87 9.14 10.24
CA ASP A 20 6.75 10.31 10.38
C ASP A 20 8.13 9.96 10.97
N LYS A 21 8.38 8.66 11.19
CA LYS A 21 9.60 8.14 11.77
C LYS A 21 10.37 7.31 10.73
N LYS A 22 11.68 7.23 10.91
CA LYS A 22 12.49 6.26 10.16
C LYS A 22 12.16 4.85 10.63
N LEU A 23 12.08 3.92 9.67
CA LEU A 23 11.96 2.51 9.98
C LEU A 23 13.24 2.03 10.70
N PRO A 24 13.11 1.17 11.72
CA PRO A 24 14.27 0.54 12.34
C PRO A 24 14.98 -0.37 11.34
N THR A 25 16.30 -0.51 11.47
CA THR A 25 17.15 -1.32 10.57
C THR A 25 16.64 -2.76 10.41
N THR A 26 16.07 -3.34 11.47
CA THR A 26 15.46 -4.67 11.43
C THR A 26 14.33 -4.75 10.40
N VAL A 27 13.43 -3.76 10.39
CA VAL A 27 12.32 -3.69 9.44
C VAL A 27 12.82 -3.43 8.02
N LEU A 28 13.81 -2.54 7.87
CA LEU A 28 14.44 -2.28 6.56
C LEU A 28 15.06 -3.54 5.96
N ASN A 29 15.78 -4.32 6.77
CA ASN A 29 16.39 -5.58 6.34
C ASN A 29 15.31 -6.60 5.95
N GLN A 30 14.20 -6.68 6.70
CA GLN A 30 13.10 -7.57 6.36
C GLN A 30 12.41 -7.15 5.04
N LEU A 31 12.24 -5.86 4.79
CA LEU A 31 11.71 -5.35 3.51
C LEU A 31 12.64 -5.66 2.34
N GLY A 32 13.95 -5.46 2.52
CA GLY A 32 14.96 -5.76 1.49
C GLY A 32 15.10 -7.26 1.17
N MET A 33 14.59 -8.16 2.03
CA MET A 33 14.57 -9.61 1.78
C MET A 33 13.35 -10.07 0.97
N ILE A 34 12.37 -9.20 0.72
CA ILE A 34 11.20 -9.52 -0.09
C ILE A 34 11.60 -9.37 -1.56
N GLN A 35 11.90 -10.49 -2.23
CA GLN A 35 12.32 -10.51 -3.63
C GLN A 35 11.15 -10.36 -4.62
N ASP A 36 9.94 -10.75 -4.22
CA ASP A 36 8.74 -10.65 -5.05
C ASP A 36 7.58 -10.12 -4.20
N VAL A 37 7.28 -8.83 -4.34
CA VAL A 37 6.35 -8.16 -3.43
C VAL A 37 4.89 -8.58 -3.69
N ALA A 38 4.55 -8.92 -4.94
CA ALA A 38 3.21 -9.34 -5.32
C ALA A 38 2.88 -10.77 -4.86
N ASP A 39 3.85 -11.69 -4.86
CA ASP A 39 3.67 -13.05 -4.33
C ASP A 39 3.77 -13.10 -2.80
N HIS A 40 4.27 -12.03 -2.18
CA HIS A 40 4.55 -11.97 -0.75
C HIS A 40 3.85 -10.83 0.00
N ALA A 41 2.64 -10.44 -0.42
CA ALA A 41 1.82 -9.45 0.30
C ALA A 41 1.67 -9.81 1.80
N ARG A 42 1.48 -11.09 2.14
CA ARG A 42 1.49 -11.54 3.55
C ARG A 42 2.80 -11.28 4.28
N ARG A 43 3.95 -11.30 3.61
CA ARG A 43 5.22 -10.93 4.24
C ARG A 43 5.28 -9.43 4.52
N LEU A 44 4.76 -8.58 3.63
CA LEU A 44 4.62 -7.15 3.91
C LEU A 44 3.77 -6.91 5.16
N GLU A 45 2.63 -7.59 5.26
CA GLU A 45 1.76 -7.51 6.44
C GLU A 45 2.48 -7.93 7.72
N MET A 46 3.24 -9.05 7.68
CA MET A 46 4.05 -9.49 8.83
C MET A 46 5.12 -8.45 9.21
N VAL A 47 5.77 -7.83 8.22
CA VAL A 47 6.77 -6.80 8.46
C VAL A 47 6.15 -5.53 9.03
N ALA A 48 4.97 -5.14 8.55
CA ALA A 48 4.20 -4.04 9.10
C ALA A 48 3.85 -4.30 10.57
N SER A 49 3.35 -5.51 10.84
CA SER A 49 2.95 -5.97 12.18
C SER A 49 4.13 -6.12 13.14
N SER A 50 5.34 -6.30 12.62
CA SER A 50 6.58 -6.43 13.42
C SER A 50 7.01 -5.11 14.09
N TYR A 51 6.44 -3.96 13.70
CA TYR A 51 6.81 -2.67 14.25
C TYR A 51 5.58 -1.88 14.66
N THR A 52 5.37 -1.70 15.97
CA THR A 52 4.14 -1.18 16.57
C THR A 52 3.61 0.10 15.93
N ASP A 53 4.47 1.09 15.67
CA ASP A 53 4.06 2.35 15.03
C ASP A 53 3.52 2.11 13.60
N LEU A 54 4.16 1.22 12.85
CA LEU A 54 3.76 0.87 11.48
C LEU A 54 2.55 -0.06 11.45
N ALA A 55 2.47 -1.02 12.37
CA ALA A 55 1.34 -1.94 12.53
C ALA A 55 0.04 -1.17 12.73
N ARG A 56 0.04 -0.21 13.66
CA ARG A 56 -1.12 0.64 13.94
C ARG A 56 -1.58 1.41 12.71
N LEU A 57 -0.64 2.03 11.98
CA LEU A 57 -0.96 2.78 10.76
C LEU A 57 -1.44 1.86 9.63
N TYR A 58 -0.85 0.67 9.51
CA TYR A 58 -1.27 -0.34 8.55
C TYR A 58 -2.69 -0.82 8.81
N GLU A 59 -3.03 -1.15 10.05
CA GLU A 59 -4.38 -1.57 10.44
C GLU A 59 -5.41 -0.47 10.19
N GLU A 60 -5.09 0.79 10.52
CA GLU A 60 -5.97 1.93 10.22
C GLU A 60 -6.26 2.05 8.72
N GLU A 61 -5.25 1.91 7.86
CA GLU A 61 -5.44 2.02 6.40
C GLU A 61 -6.08 0.77 5.81
N TYR A 62 -5.78 -0.41 6.33
CA TYR A 62 -6.38 -1.67 5.91
C TYR A 62 -7.88 -1.69 6.21
N ASP A 63 -8.28 -1.31 7.44
CA ASP A 63 -9.68 -1.19 7.83
C ASP A 63 -10.40 -0.14 6.98
N ARG A 64 -9.77 1.02 6.75
CA ARG A 64 -10.32 2.08 5.90
C ARG A 64 -10.56 1.60 4.47
N LEU A 65 -9.64 0.81 3.89
CA LEU A 65 -9.81 0.21 2.56
C LEU A 65 -10.93 -0.83 2.52
N LEU A 66 -11.10 -1.61 3.59
CA LEU A 66 -12.20 -2.57 3.71
C LEU A 66 -13.56 -1.90 3.90
N VAL A 67 -13.61 -0.81 4.66
CA VAL A 67 -14.83 -0.02 4.90
C VAL A 67 -15.25 0.69 3.62
N ASP A 68 -14.35 1.40 2.93
CA ASP A 68 -14.68 2.08 1.66
C ASP A 68 -15.17 1.09 0.59
N ALA A 69 -14.59 -0.12 0.57
CA ALA A 69 -15.07 -1.20 -0.28
C ALA A 69 -16.46 -1.73 0.12
N SER A 70 -16.69 -1.90 1.42
CA SER A 70 -17.95 -2.40 1.96
C SER A 70 -19.11 -1.43 1.74
N ASP A 71 -18.84 -0.12 1.87
CA ASP A 71 -19.83 0.94 1.65
C ASP A 71 -20.20 1.07 0.16
N ARG A 72 -19.22 0.87 -0.75
CA ARG A 72 -19.45 0.94 -2.20
C ARG A 72 -20.17 -0.29 -2.77
N ARG A 73 -20.06 -1.48 -2.15
CA ARG A 73 -20.77 -2.70 -2.57
C ARG A 73 -20.94 -3.68 -1.41
N LYS A 74 -22.05 -3.62 -0.66
CA LYS A 74 -22.64 -4.70 0.20
C LYS A 74 -21.73 -5.94 0.44
N GLY A 75 -20.58 -5.76 1.12
CA GLY A 75 -19.68 -6.85 1.54
C GLY A 75 -18.65 -7.40 0.52
N TYR A 76 -18.31 -6.69 -0.56
CA TYR A 76 -17.25 -7.10 -1.49
C TYR A 76 -15.96 -6.27 -1.34
N LEU A 77 -14.80 -6.93 -1.42
CA LEU A 77 -13.48 -6.28 -1.48
C LEU A 77 -13.43 -5.27 -2.64
N PRO A 78 -12.61 -4.19 -2.52
CA PRO A 78 -12.56 -3.14 -3.54
C PRO A 78 -12.14 -3.76 -4.87
N THR A 79 -12.88 -3.49 -5.95
CA THR A 79 -12.61 -4.11 -7.26
C THR A 79 -11.45 -3.39 -7.94
N PHE A 80 -10.37 -4.11 -8.19
CA PHE A 80 -9.18 -3.60 -8.86
C PHE A 80 -9.16 -4.12 -10.30
N ASP A 81 -10.00 -3.55 -11.15
CA ASP A 81 -10.43 -4.13 -12.44
C ASP A 81 -9.41 -3.99 -13.60
N SER A 82 -8.12 -3.80 -13.34
CA SER A 82 -7.13 -3.61 -14.41
C SER A 82 -5.85 -4.39 -14.16
N SER A 83 -5.50 -5.31 -15.07
CA SER A 83 -4.25 -6.07 -15.06
C SER A 83 -3.00 -5.20 -15.23
N GLU A 84 -3.15 -3.98 -15.76
CA GLU A 84 -2.09 -2.97 -15.77
C GLU A 84 -1.80 -2.43 -14.36
N TYR A 85 -2.84 -2.28 -13.53
CA TYR A 85 -2.70 -1.84 -12.14
C TYR A 85 -1.92 -2.85 -11.29
N ASP A 86 -2.09 -4.15 -11.54
CA ASP A 86 -1.30 -5.20 -10.89
C ASP A 86 0.21 -4.98 -11.08
N ARG A 87 0.64 -4.74 -12.33
CA ARG A 87 2.06 -4.51 -12.65
C ARG A 87 2.59 -3.20 -12.10
N ASP A 88 1.79 -2.14 -12.17
CA ASP A 88 2.18 -0.83 -11.63
C ASP A 88 2.33 -0.89 -10.10
N LEU A 89 1.39 -1.54 -9.40
CA LEU A 89 1.43 -1.69 -7.96
C LEU A 89 2.59 -2.57 -7.51
N GLU A 90 2.85 -3.69 -8.20
CA GLU A 90 3.98 -4.58 -7.94
C GLU A 90 5.31 -3.83 -8.06
N LYS A 91 5.56 -3.17 -9.19
CA LYS A 91 6.79 -2.39 -9.41
C LYS A 91 6.96 -1.29 -8.38
N LEU A 92 5.87 -0.62 -8.01
CA LEU A 92 5.93 0.43 -7.01
C LEU A 92 6.29 -0.14 -5.63
N ALA A 93 5.64 -1.23 -5.23
CA ALA A 93 5.90 -1.86 -3.95
C ALA A 93 7.34 -2.39 -3.87
N GLU A 94 7.86 -2.97 -4.95
CA GLU A 94 9.26 -3.38 -5.07
C GLU A 94 10.22 -2.18 -4.90
N CYS A 95 9.97 -1.09 -5.64
CA CYS A 95 10.80 0.11 -5.57
C CYS A 95 10.83 0.72 -4.15
N ILE A 96 9.69 0.71 -3.45
CA ILE A 96 9.60 1.21 -2.07
C ILE A 96 10.34 0.27 -1.10
N CYS A 97 10.16 -1.05 -1.22
CA CYS A 97 10.76 -2.02 -0.30
C CYS A 97 12.29 -2.10 -0.43
N HIS A 98 12.81 -1.91 -1.64
CA HIS A 98 14.25 -1.94 -1.90
C HIS A 98 14.91 -0.56 -1.81
N SER A 99 14.14 0.48 -1.52
CA SER A 99 14.69 1.82 -1.30
C SER A 99 15.47 1.88 0.02
N PRO A 100 16.60 2.62 0.06
CA PRO A 100 17.31 2.90 1.31
C PRO A 100 16.46 3.74 2.29
N ASN A 101 15.39 4.38 1.81
CA ASN A 101 14.42 5.08 2.64
C ASN A 101 12.98 4.80 2.13
N PRO A 102 12.36 3.69 2.55
CA PRO A 102 11.02 3.29 2.11
C PRO A 102 9.94 4.31 2.45
N VAL A 103 10.06 5.00 3.59
CA VAL A 103 9.12 6.05 4.01
C VAL A 103 9.13 7.21 3.03
N GLN A 104 10.32 7.72 2.69
CA GLN A 104 10.43 8.79 1.70
C GLN A 104 10.02 8.32 0.31
N ALA A 105 10.41 7.10 -0.10
CA ALA A 105 10.02 6.54 -1.39
C ALA A 105 8.50 6.39 -1.51
N ALA A 106 7.80 5.97 -0.44
CA ALA A 106 6.35 5.90 -0.41
C ALA A 106 5.71 7.30 -0.47
N LYS A 107 6.24 8.27 0.29
CA LYS A 107 5.78 9.67 0.22
C LYS A 107 5.96 10.24 -1.19
N ASP A 108 7.10 10.02 -1.83
CA ASP A 108 7.34 10.42 -3.22
C ASP A 108 6.40 9.67 -4.17
N ALA A 109 6.20 8.38 -4.01
CA ALA A 109 5.32 7.59 -4.88
C ALA A 109 3.86 8.08 -4.87
N VAL A 110 3.36 8.46 -3.70
CA VAL A 110 1.98 8.94 -3.52
C VAL A 110 1.85 10.42 -3.93
N ASN A 111 2.85 11.26 -3.63
CA ASN A 111 2.79 12.70 -3.96
C ASN A 111 3.27 13.04 -5.37
N SER A 112 4.09 12.20 -5.99
CA SER A 112 4.64 12.48 -7.31
C SER A 112 3.59 12.16 -8.36
N SER A 113 3.12 13.21 -9.05
CA SER A 113 2.22 13.14 -10.21
C SER A 113 2.72 12.29 -11.37
N LYS A 114 3.91 11.67 -11.25
CA LYS A 114 4.56 10.82 -12.26
C LYS A 114 3.96 9.41 -12.35
N ASN A 115 3.29 8.89 -11.32
CA ASN A 115 2.51 7.65 -11.38
C ASN A 115 1.00 7.95 -11.39
N CYS A 116 0.57 8.59 -12.48
CA CYS A 116 -0.77 9.14 -12.67
C CYS A 116 -1.91 8.14 -12.35
N ARG A 117 -1.73 6.83 -12.62
CA ARG A 117 -2.77 5.81 -12.40
C ARG A 117 -2.86 5.29 -10.97
N ILE A 118 -1.73 5.12 -10.27
CA ILE A 118 -1.72 4.73 -8.86
C ILE A 118 -2.23 5.89 -8.00
N ASN A 119 -1.81 7.13 -8.30
CA ASN A 119 -2.36 8.33 -7.66
C ASN A 119 -3.86 8.48 -7.98
N GLN A 120 -4.31 8.25 -9.21
CA GLN A 120 -5.75 8.23 -9.53
C GLN A 120 -6.51 7.14 -8.79
N PHE A 121 -5.96 5.93 -8.66
CA PHE A 121 -6.56 4.85 -7.88
C PHE A 121 -6.69 5.26 -6.40
N PHE A 122 -5.62 5.81 -5.81
CA PHE A 122 -5.63 6.29 -4.44
C PHE A 122 -6.57 7.48 -4.23
N GLN A 123 -6.66 8.40 -5.18
CA GLN A 123 -7.66 9.46 -5.17
C GLN A 123 -9.09 8.92 -5.34
N HIS A 124 -9.28 7.87 -6.14
CA HIS A 124 -10.61 7.29 -6.36
C HIS A 124 -11.12 6.52 -5.14
N ILE A 125 -10.22 5.88 -4.39
CA ILE A 125 -10.56 5.24 -3.11
C ILE A 125 -10.77 6.27 -2.01
N PHE A 126 -9.94 7.32 -1.91
CA PHE A 126 -9.94 8.17 -0.71
C PHE A 126 -10.45 9.60 -0.88
N ASN A 127 -10.78 10.03 -2.10
CA ASN A 127 -11.37 11.33 -2.40
C ASN A 127 -12.81 11.11 -2.90
N PRO A 128 -13.84 11.17 -2.02
CA PRO A 128 -15.24 10.92 -2.40
C PRO A 128 -15.85 12.01 -3.32
N SER A 129 -15.09 13.04 -3.70
CA SER A 129 -15.64 14.24 -4.34
C SER A 129 -15.76 14.21 -5.87
N HIS A 130 -15.42 13.14 -6.58
CA HIS A 130 -15.63 13.04 -8.03
C HIS A 130 -16.56 11.87 -8.38
N ALA A 131 -17.76 11.89 -7.80
CA ALA A 131 -18.96 11.35 -8.43
C ALA A 131 -19.79 12.55 -8.91
N ASN A 132 -19.54 12.99 -10.14
CA ASN A 132 -20.46 13.84 -10.90
C ASN A 132 -20.91 13.03 -12.11
#